data_AF-A0A2J6MML8-F1
#
_entry.id   AF-A0A2J6MML8-F1
#
_cell.length_a   1.000
_cell.length_b   1.000
_cell.length_c   1.000
_cell.angle_alpha   90.00
_cell.angle_beta   90.00
_cell.angle_gamma   90.00
#
_symmetry.space_group_name_H-M   'P 1'
#
loop_
_entity.id
_entity.type
_entity.pdbx_description
1 polymer ?
#
loop_
_entity_poly.entity_id
_entity_poly.type
_entity_poly.pdbx_seq_one_letter_code
_entity_poly.pdbx_strand_id
1 'polypeptide(L)'
;MYLDNRRATVTFQGVTCVCLESWGLLNIVYSIRLLRPDDERFAQARTVLARGERLTDRRAACLVYLYSTLGAEIAVELDSIRIESA
;
A
#
# COMPACT_ATOMS: atom_id res chain seq x y z
N MET A 1 -7.53 -4.04 -23.54
CA MET A 1 -8.29 -3.82 -22.29
C MET A 1 -8.29 -2.31 -22.03
N TYR A 2 -9.27 -1.60 -22.58
CA TYR A 2 -9.38 -0.14 -22.45
C TYR A 2 -10.51 0.15 -21.45
N LEU A 3 -10.14 0.60 -20.25
CA LEU A 3 -11.08 1.10 -19.25
C LEU A 3 -11.37 2.58 -19.59
N ASP A 4 -12.20 2.81 -20.60
CA ASP A 4 -12.62 4.13 -21.13
C ASP A 4 -12.68 5.24 -20.07
N ASN A 5 -11.56 5.96 -19.88
CA ASN A 5 -11.42 7.09 -18.97
C ASN A 5 -11.87 6.89 -17.51
N ARG A 6 -12.03 5.65 -17.02
CA ARG A 6 -12.33 5.39 -15.60
C ARG A 6 -11.07 5.57 -14.77
N ARG A 7 -10.75 6.83 -14.44
CA ARG A 7 -9.63 7.22 -13.60
C ARG A 7 -10.12 7.43 -12.17
N ALA A 8 -9.39 6.85 -11.23
CA ALA A 8 -9.45 7.23 -9.84
C ALA A 8 -8.05 7.65 -9.38
N THR A 9 -7.99 8.68 -8.55
CA THR A 9 -6.81 9.04 -7.77
C THR A 9 -6.97 8.44 -6.39
N VAL A 10 -5.99 7.64 -5.96
CA VAL A 10 -5.93 7.09 -4.61
C VAL A 10 -4.78 7.76 -3.88
N THR A 11 -5.10 8.42 -2.76
CA THR A 11 -4.11 9.11 -1.91
C THR A 11 -4.02 8.41 -0.57
N PHE A 12 -2.83 7.96 -0.20
CA PHE A 12 -2.51 7.47 1.14
C PHE A 12 -2.17 8.67 2.03
N GLN A 13 -3.03 8.99 2.99
CA GLN A 13 -2.88 10.18 3.84
C GLN A 13 -2.15 9.83 5.14
N GLY A 14 -1.23 10.71 5.56
CA GLY A 14 -0.50 10.54 6.81
C GLY A 14 0.44 9.33 6.81
N VAL A 15 1.10 9.06 5.68
CA VAL A 15 2.05 7.95 5.55
C VAL A 15 3.20 8.13 6.53
N THR A 16 3.46 7.11 7.34
CA THR A 16 4.54 7.10 8.35
C THR A 16 5.66 6.14 7.98
N CYS A 17 5.39 5.12 7.15
CA CYS A 17 6.37 4.15 6.69
C CYS A 17 5.97 3.54 5.34
N VAL A 18 6.96 3.34 4.46
CA VAL A 18 6.77 2.67 3.17
C VAL A 18 7.89 1.66 2.96
N CYS A 19 7.53 0.49 2.43
CA CYS A 19 8.50 -0.50 1.99
C CYS A 19 8.07 -1.10 0.66
N LEU A 20 9.01 -1.18 -0.29
CA LEU A 20 8.87 -1.89 -1.55
C LEU A 20 9.67 -3.19 -1.45
N GLU A 21 8.99 -4.33 -1.53
CA GLU A 21 9.61 -5.64 -1.58
C GLU A 21 9.63 -6.16 -3.01
N SER A 22 10.80 -6.67 -3.43
CA SER A 22 11.09 -7.16 -4.78
C SER A 22 11.03 -6.10 -5.90
N TRP A 23 11.74 -6.42 -6.99
CA TRP A 23 12.04 -5.64 -8.20
C TRP A 23 11.01 -4.56 -8.59
N GLY A 24 11.55 -3.41 -9.01
CA GLY A 24 10.83 -2.15 -9.25
C GLY A 24 9.45 -2.26 -9.89
N LEU A 25 8.54 -1.39 -9.45
CA LEU A 25 7.13 -1.37 -9.84
C LEU A 25 6.95 -1.07 -11.34
N LEU A 26 7.03 -2.09 -12.18
CA LEU A 26 6.61 -2.02 -13.58
C LEU A 26 5.16 -2.50 -13.69
N ASN A 27 4.26 -1.61 -13.24
CA ASN A 27 2.89 -1.38 -13.69
C ASN A 27 1.99 -2.60 -13.99
N ILE A 28 1.26 -3.05 -12.97
CA ILE A 28 -0.22 -3.02 -12.83
C ILE A 28 -0.51 -3.36 -11.36
N VAL A 29 -1.08 -2.43 -10.60
CA VAL A 29 -1.62 -2.76 -9.26
C VAL A 29 -2.96 -3.44 -9.48
N TYR A 30 -3.05 -4.73 -9.15
CA TYR A 30 -4.30 -5.49 -9.31
C TYR A 30 -5.18 -5.45 -8.06
N SER A 31 -4.62 -5.09 -6.89
CA SER A 31 -5.38 -4.96 -5.65
C SER A 31 -4.71 -4.00 -4.67
N ILE A 32 -5.51 -3.15 -4.03
CA ILE A 32 -5.15 -2.33 -2.86
C ILE A 32 -6.02 -2.84 -1.71
N ARG A 33 -5.39 -3.34 -0.64
CA ARG A 33 -6.11 -3.90 0.51
C ARG A 33 -5.75 -3.19 1.80
N LEU A 34 -6.77 -2.75 2.53
CA LEU A 34 -6.62 -2.32 3.91
C LEU A 34 -6.58 -3.58 4.79
N LEU A 35 -5.47 -3.77 5.51
CA LEU A 35 -5.27 -4.94 6.36
C LEU A 35 -5.78 -4.63 7.77
N ARG A 36 -6.63 -5.52 8.29
CA ARG A 36 -7.06 -5.49 9.69
C ARG A 36 -6.13 -6.35 10.55
N PRO A 37 -6.02 -6.11 11.87
CA PRO A 37 -5.12 -6.87 12.73
C PRO A 37 -5.33 -8.39 12.73
N ASP A 38 -6.54 -8.85 12.41
CA ASP A 38 -6.94 -10.26 12.28
C ASP A 38 -6.63 -10.87 10.89
N ASP A 39 -6.18 -10.07 9.93
CA ASP A 39 -5.77 -10.54 8.60
C ASP A 39 -4.40 -11.25 8.69
N GLU A 40 -4.29 -12.45 8.10
CA GLU A 40 -3.04 -13.21 8.04
C GLU A 40 -1.89 -12.40 7.42
N ARG A 41 -2.21 -11.51 6.47
CA ARG A 41 -1.24 -10.63 5.81
C ARG A 41 -0.82 -9.45 6.68
N PHE A 42 -1.53 -9.12 7.75
CA PHE A 42 -1.19 -8.00 8.64
C PHE A 42 0.16 -8.21 9.32
N ALA A 43 0.41 -9.41 9.84
CA ALA A 43 1.70 -9.74 10.47
C ALA A 43 2.86 -9.71 9.45
N GLN A 44 2.61 -10.18 8.23
CA GLN A 44 3.56 -10.09 7.12
C GLN A 44 3.87 -8.62 6.78
N ALA A 45 2.84 -7.80 6.57
CA ALA A 45 2.99 -6.38 6.24
C ALA A 45 3.75 -5.61 7.31
N ARG A 46 3.49 -5.88 8.60
CA ARG A 46 4.26 -5.30 9.72
C ARG A 46 5.75 -5.68 9.65
N THR A 47 6.05 -6.92 9.30
CA THR A 47 7.43 -7.41 9.19
C THR A 47 8.16 -6.74 8.03
N VAL A 48 7.47 -6.59 6.89
CA VAL A 48 7.98 -5.85 5.72
C VAL A 48 8.23 -4.38 6.08
N LEU A 49 7.26 -3.70 6.69
CA LEU A 49 7.40 -2.30 7.13
C LEU A 49 8.48 -2.09 8.19
N ALA A 50 8.83 -3.10 8.99
CA ALA A 50 9.95 -3.00 9.93
C ALA A 50 11.31 -2.85 9.21
N ARG A 51 11.39 -3.25 7.94
CA ARG A 51 12.57 -3.07 7.07
C ARG A 51 12.46 -1.84 6.17
N GLY A 52 11.28 -1.20 6.15
CA GLY A 52 11.00 -0.04 5.33
C GLY A 52 11.60 1.24 5.86
N GLU A 53 11.57 2.27 5.02
CA GLU A 53 11.96 3.61 5.43
C GLU A 53 10.84 4.22 6.31
N ARG A 54 11.23 4.66 7.50
CA ARG A 54 10.38 5.41 8.43
C ARG A 54 10.46 6.89 8.07
N LEU A 55 9.34 7.46 7.65
CA LEU A 55 9.24 8.89 7.37
C LEU A 55 9.01 9.72 8.65
N THR A 56 8.51 9.06 9.70
CA THR A 56 8.27 9.66 11.03
C THR A 56 8.45 8.61 12.14
N ASP A 57 8.69 9.06 13.37
CA ASP A 57 8.75 8.18 14.55
C ASP A 57 7.38 7.61 14.98
N ARG A 58 6.30 8.27 14.55
CA ARG A 58 4.92 7.87 14.83
C ARG A 58 4.55 6.57 14.11
N ARG A 59 3.68 5.77 14.73
CA ARG A 59 2.96 4.65 14.07
C ARG A 59 1.57 5.12 13.67
N ALA A 60 1.19 4.89 12.42
CA ALA A 60 -0.18 5.13 11.97
C ALA A 60 -1.11 3.94 12.24
N ALA A 61 -2.42 4.16 12.17
CA ALA A 61 -3.43 3.17 12.58
C ALA A 61 -3.72 2.11 11.50
N CYS A 62 -3.39 2.38 10.24
CA CYS A 62 -3.75 1.53 9.11
C CYS A 62 -2.52 0.98 8.38
N LEU A 63 -2.64 -0.27 7.93
CA LEU A 63 -1.71 -0.89 7.01
C LEU A 63 -2.41 -1.14 5.68
N VAL A 64 -1.77 -0.74 4.59
CA VAL A 64 -2.22 -1.05 3.24
C VAL A 64 -1.18 -1.87 2.53
N TYR A 65 -1.66 -2.86 1.79
CA TYR A 65 -0.85 -3.68 0.91
C TYR A 65 -1.30 -3.51 -0.54
N LEU A 66 -0.35 -3.22 -1.42
CA LEU A 66 -0.57 -3.15 -2.85
C LEU A 66 0.10 -4.36 -3.51
N TYR A 67 -0.65 -5.03 -4.36
CA TYR A 67 -0.16 -6.18 -5.10
C TYR A 67 0.01 -5.85 -6.58
N SER A 68 1.20 -6.09 -7.12
CA SER A 68 1.56 -5.84 -8.52
C SER A 68 1.70 -7.13 -9.33
N THR A 69 1.44 -7.07 -10.63
CA THR A 69 1.52 -8.20 -11.58
C THR A 69 2.93 -8.77 -11.78
N LEU A 70 3.98 -8.06 -11.38
CA LEU A 70 5.37 -8.52 -11.47
C LEU A 70 5.94 -9.02 -10.14
N GLY A 71 5.08 -9.40 -9.19
CA GLY A 71 5.51 -9.90 -7.88
C GLY A 71 6.11 -8.83 -6.97
N ALA A 72 6.07 -7.56 -7.38
CA ALA A 72 6.37 -6.43 -6.51
C ALA A 72 5.22 -6.24 -5.52
N GLU A 73 5.57 -6.10 -4.26
CA GLU A 73 4.62 -5.89 -3.17
C GLU A 73 4.99 -4.58 -2.46
N ILE A 74 4.00 -3.74 -2.19
CA ILE A 74 4.21 -2.50 -1.45
C ILE A 74 3.39 -2.55 -0.16
N ALA A 75 4.07 -2.38 0.96
CA ALA A 75 3.45 -2.15 2.24
C ALA A 75 3.52 -0.67 2.59
N VAL A 76 2.41 -0.10 3.06
CA VAL A 76 2.29 1.29 3.47
C VAL A 76 1.66 1.34 4.87
N GLU A 77 2.26 2.10 5.78
CA GLU A 77 1.68 2.48 7.07
C GLU A 77 1.14 3.92 6.95
N LEU A 78 -0.15 4.12 7.23
CA LEU A 78 -0.86 5.38 6.96
C LEU A 78 -2.05 5.60 7.91
N ASP A 79 -2.62 6.80 7.90
CA ASP A 79 -3.80 7.14 8.70
C ASP A 79 -5.12 6.82 7.99
N SER A 80 -5.21 7.14 6.70
CA SER A 80 -6.44 6.93 5.91
C SER A 80 -6.20 6.91 4.40
N ILE A 81 -7.13 6.30 3.65
CA ILE A 81 -7.12 6.30 2.18
C ILE A 81 -8.21 7.25 1.69
N ARG A 82 -7.84 8.16 0.80
CA ARG A 82 -8.78 8.98 0.04
C ARG A 82 -8.85 8.50 -1.40
N ILE A 83 -10.05 8.30 -1.92
CA ILE A 83 -10.31 7.87 -3.29
C ILE A 83 -11.18 8.94 -3.96
N GLU A 84 -10.71 9.45 -5.10
CA GLU A 84 -11.40 10.47 -5.90
C GLU A 84 -11.55 9.93 -7.32
N SER A 85 -12.76 9.94 -7.89
CA SER A 85 -13.00 9.63 -9.29
C SER A 85 -13.05 10.92 -10.12
N ALA A 86 -12.52 10.88 -11.34
CA ALA A 86 -12.63 11.97 -12.31
C ALA A 86 -14.07 12.13 -12.83
#